data_AF-A0A661VWL8-F1
#
_entry.id   AF-A0A661VWL8-F1
#
_cell.length_a   1.000
_cell.length_b   1.000
_cell.length_c   1.000
_cell.angle_alpha   90.00
_cell.angle_beta   90.00
_cell.angle_gamma   90.00
#
_symmetry.space_group_name_H-M   'P 1'
#
loop_
_entity.id
_entity.type
_entity.pdbx_description
1 polymer ?
#
loop_
_entity_poly.entity_id
_entity_poly.type
_entity_poly.pdbx_seq_one_letter_code
_entity_poly.pdbx_strand_id
1 'polypeptide(L)' 'ELFRRDQVWFVEKDNAGASVLYPLLEFSPRKGEALAKGYLRGRYGAIPFIGSLEGFDSNGKA' A
#
# COMPACT_ATOMS: atom_id res chain seq x y z
N GLU A 1 -15.55 -11.53 1.40
CA GLU A 1 -14.21 -10.93 1.62
C GLU A 1 -13.22 -12.06 1.41
N LEU A 2 -12.27 -11.94 0.46
CA LEU A 2 -11.38 -13.04 0.06
C LEU A 2 -10.26 -13.32 1.08
N PHE A 3 -9.80 -12.27 1.78
CA PHE A 3 -8.74 -12.33 2.78
C PHE A 3 -9.25 -11.88 4.15
N ARG A 4 -8.73 -12.47 5.23
CA ARG A 4 -8.88 -11.94 6.59
C ARG A 4 -7.93 -10.75 6.80
N ARG A 5 -8.25 -9.91 7.79
CA ARG A 5 -7.48 -8.68 8.08
C ARG A 5 -6.04 -8.94 8.50
N ASP A 6 -5.80 -10.03 9.22
CA ASP A 6 -4.48 -10.47 9.65
C ASP A 6 -3.63 -11.06 8.52
N GLN A 7 -4.24 -11.29 7.35
CA GLN A 7 -3.55 -11.74 6.14
C GLN A 7 -3.15 -10.58 5.22
N VAL A 8 -3.45 -9.32 5.58
CA VAL A 8 -3.15 -8.14 4.77
C VAL A 8 -2.00 -7.36 5.39
N TRP A 9 -0.96 -7.16 4.60
CA TRP A 9 0.26 -6.45 4.96
C TRP A 9 0.57 -5.38 3.91
N PHE A 10 1.11 -4.25 4.38
CA PHE A 10 1.51 -3.12 3.56
C PHE A 10 3.02 -2.93 3.63
N VAL A 11 3.59 -2.48 2.52
CA VAL A 11 5.00 -2.09 2.45
C VAL A 11 5.11 -0.74 1.77
N GLU A 12 5.87 0.17 2.38
CA GLU A 12 6.22 1.45 1.76
C GLU A 12 7.70 1.76 1.95
N LYS A 13 8.21 2.67 1.13
CA LYS A 13 9.57 3.18 1.26
C LYS A 13 9.53 4.49 2.04
N ASP A 14 10.41 4.61 3.03
CA ASP A 14 10.64 5.89 3.70
C ASP A 14 11.50 6.83 2.83
N ASN A 15 11.75 8.04 3.34
CA ASN A 15 12.56 9.04 2.64
C ASN A 15 14.04 8.65 2.50
N ALA A 16 14.51 7.65 3.26
CA ALA A 16 15.86 7.09 3.15
C ALA A 16 15.90 5.87 2.19
N GLY A 17 14.77 5.50 1.59
CA GLY A 17 14.63 4.36 0.68
C GLY A 17 14.49 3.01 1.38
N ALA A 18 14.46 2.99 2.71
CA ALA A 18 14.27 1.78 3.50
C ALA A 18 12.81 1.32 3.42
N SER A 19 12.59 0.00 3.40
CA SER A 19 11.25 -0.58 3.36
C SER A 19 10.69 -0.77 4.77
N VAL A 20 9.49 -0.25 4.99
CA VAL A 20 8.73 -0.43 6.24
C VAL A 20 7.56 -1.36 5.95
N LEU A 21 7.48 -2.46 6.69
CA LEU A 21 6.43 -3.48 6.60
C LEU A 21 5.52 -3.39 7.82
N TYR A 22 4.21 -3.31 7.62
CA TYR A 22 3.23 -3.26 8.71
C TYR A 22 1.89 -3.92 8.34
N PRO A 23 1.15 -4.48 9.30
CA PRO A 23 -0.12 -5.15 9.05
C PRO A 23 -1.30 -4.17 9.00
N LEU A 24 -2.38 -4.57 8.32
CA LEU A 24 -3.65 -3.82 8.33
C LEU A 24 -4.26 -3.65 9.74
N LEU A 25 -3.92 -4.55 10.66
CA LEU A 25 -4.44 -4.54 12.03
C LEU A 25 -4.06 -3.28 12.81
N GLU A 26 -2.95 -2.62 12.48
CA GLU A 26 -2.55 -1.36 13.14
C GLU A 26 -3.58 -0.23 12.96
N PHE A 27 -4.40 -0.30 11.92
CA PHE A 27 -5.42 0.71 11.62
C PHE A 27 -6.80 0.42 12.22
N SER A 28 -6.96 -0.74 12.88
CA SER A 28 -8.23 -1.16 13.51
C SER A 28 -9.49 -0.94 12.65
N PRO A 29 -9.53 -1.41 11.38
CA PRO A 29 -10.66 -1.17 10.48
C PRO A 29 -11.96 -1.81 11.01
N ARG A 30 -13.11 -1.19 10.76
CA ARG A 30 -14.40 -1.71 11.28
C ARG A 30 -14.88 -2.92 10.50
N LYS A 31 -15.60 -3.86 11.15
CA LYS A 31 -16.21 -5.01 10.45
C LYS A 31 -17.12 -4.50 9.32
N GLY A 32 -16.94 -5.01 8.10
CA GLY A 32 -17.71 -4.59 6.93
C GLY A 32 -17.30 -3.26 6.30
N GLU A 33 -16.22 -2.62 6.77
CA GLU A 33 -15.65 -1.46 6.07
C GLU A 33 -15.18 -1.84 4.66
N ALA A 34 -15.34 -0.91 3.71
CA ALA A 34 -14.81 -1.06 2.36
C ALA A 34 -13.28 -0.85 2.33
N LEU A 35 -12.53 -1.87 2.75
CA LEU A 35 -11.06 -1.82 2.88
C LEU A 35 -10.36 -1.30 1.62
N ALA A 36 -10.71 -1.83 0.45
CA ALA A 36 -10.12 -1.39 -0.83
C ALA A 36 -10.34 0.10 -1.10
N LYS A 37 -11.52 0.63 -0.78
CA LYS A 37 -11.82 2.06 -0.93
C LYS A 37 -11.05 2.91 0.07
N GLY A 38 -10.87 2.41 1.30
CA GLY A 38 -10.03 3.05 2.32
C GLY A 38 -8.55 3.09 1.89
N TYR A 39 -8.05 1.97 1.38
CA TYR A 39 -6.71 1.86 0.81
C TYR A 39 -6.50 2.87 -0.30
N LEU A 40 -7.33 2.87 -1.36
CA LEU A 40 -7.20 3.82 -2.48
C LEU A 40 -7.34 5.30 -2.08
N ARG A 41 -7.83 5.61 -0.87
CA ARG A 41 -7.97 6.97 -0.33
C ARG A 41 -6.81 7.41 0.56
N GLY A 42 -5.76 6.60 0.72
CA GLY A 42 -4.62 6.97 1.58
C GLY A 42 -4.68 6.44 3.01
N ARG A 43 -5.75 5.76 3.42
CA ARG A 43 -6.00 5.48 4.85
C ARG A 43 -4.92 4.63 5.51
N TYR A 44 -4.29 3.76 4.73
CA TYR A 44 -3.34 2.78 5.23
C TYR A 44 -1.91 3.01 4.71
N GLY A 45 -1.62 4.16 4.11
CA GLY A 45 -0.35 4.38 3.42
C GLY A 45 -0.16 3.43 2.23
N ALA A 46 1.10 3.19 1.85
CA ALA A 46 1.49 2.24 0.80
C ALA A 46 0.69 2.38 -0.51
N ILE A 47 0.30 3.61 -0.86
CA ILE A 47 -0.62 3.86 -1.97
C ILE A 47 0.06 3.50 -3.29
N PRO A 48 -0.59 2.69 -4.14
CA PRO A 48 0.02 2.28 -5.39
C PRO A 48 0.08 3.49 -6.32
N PHE A 49 1.20 3.65 -7.00
CA PHE A 49 1.34 4.61 -8.09
C PHE A 49 0.58 4.08 -9.32
N ILE A 50 -0.71 4.39 -9.39
CA ILE A 50 -1.59 4.05 -10.52
C ILE A 50 -1.47 5.13 -11.59
N GLY A 51 -0.38 5.09 -12.36
CA GLY A 51 -0.13 5.96 -13.51
C GLY A 51 0.91 5.33 -14.43
N SER A 52 1.13 5.90 -15.62
CA SER A 52 2.36 5.60 -16.37
C SER A 52 3.53 6.05 -15.51
N LEU A 53 4.50 5.16 -15.27
CA LEU A 53 5.80 5.55 -14.74
C LEU A 53 6.51 6.37 -15.83
N GLU A 54 6.13 7.64 -16.01
CA GLU A 54 6.91 8.57 -16.81
C GLU A 54 8.27 8.74 -16.11
N GLY A 55 9.27 8.00 -16.59
CA GLY A 55 10.63 7.99 -16.04
C GLY A 55 11.21 6.61 -15.72
N PHE A 56 10.43 5.52 -15.76
CA PHE A 56 11.02 4.18 -15.81
C PHE A 56 11.08 3.75 -17.26
N ASP A 57 12.20 4.07 -17.93
CA ASP A 57 12.56 3.32 -19.12
C ASP A 57 12.76 1.85 -18.70
N SER A 58 12.33 0.92 -19.55
CA SER A 58 12.57 -0.51 -19.32
C SER A 58 14.04 -0.90 -19.54
N ASN A 59 14.96 0.08 -19.57
CA ASN A 59 16.38 -0.09 -19.90
C ASN A 59 17.35 0.44 -18.82
N GLY A 60 16.86 0.80 -17.64
CA GLY A 60 17.66 0.98 -16.43
C GLY A 60 18.76 2.04 -16.52
N LYS A 61 18.46 3.25 -17.00
CA LYS A 61 19.35 4.41 -16.76
C LYS A 61 18.65 5.53 -16.00
N ALA A 62 19.19 5.79 -14.81
CA ALA A 62 19.01 7.05 -14.08
C ALA A 62 19.76 8.19 -14.79
#